data_AF-A0A5E5ATE8-F1
#
_entry.id   AF-A0A5E5ATE8-F1
#
_cell.length_a   1.000
_cell.length_b   1.000
_cell.length_c   1.000
_cell.angle_alpha   90.00
_cell.angle_beta   90.00
_cell.angle_gamma   90.00
#
_symmetry.space_group_name_H-M   'P 1'
#
loop_
_entity.id
_entity.type
_entity.pdbx_description
1 polymer ?
#
loop_
_entity_poly.entity_id
_entity_poly.type
_entity_poly.pdbx_seq_one_letter_code
_entity_poly.pdbx_strand_id
1 'polypeptide(L)'
;MIESRGLNRTEKKMNYLFRGVCDETDQINDAMLRPAGRLSHVLLTRGDSALLFKENKKGVPRDCSITRYPSETNSVRSQHIESGLNDNCFVSFSKSRDVAYRYATTNSDGERASGFIYVVDPARFEQYGVTAITVENPYFPGEMEVSLRASDCGDLPEGIIVRKIPVTPYE
;
A
#
# COMPACT_ATOMS: atom_id res chain seq x y z
N MET A 1 47.81 -19.87 -15.92
CA MET A 1 47.20 -18.69 -16.58
C MET A 1 46.34 -19.25 -17.70
N ILE A 2 45.02 -19.11 -17.73
CA ILE A 2 44.23 -17.90 -17.56
C ILE A 2 42.92 -18.28 -16.83
N GLU A 3 42.56 -17.51 -15.81
CA GLU A 3 41.28 -17.57 -15.10
C GLU A 3 40.14 -17.15 -16.03
N SER A 4 39.18 -18.04 -16.29
CA SER A 4 37.87 -17.67 -16.82
C SER A 4 37.00 -17.21 -15.65
N ARG A 5 37.01 -15.89 -15.47
CA ARG A 5 36.25 -15.12 -14.48
C ARG A 5 34.76 -15.48 -14.49
N GLY A 6 34.24 -15.66 -13.28
CA GLY A 6 32.88 -16.07 -13.00
C GLY A 6 31.83 -15.14 -13.59
N LEU A 7 30.87 -15.75 -14.27
CA LEU A 7 29.61 -15.14 -14.64
C LEU A 7 28.62 -15.27 -13.47
N ASN A 8 28.95 -14.72 -12.30
CA ASN A 8 27.97 -14.54 -11.23
C ASN A 8 27.17 -13.26 -11.51
N ARG A 9 26.29 -13.31 -12.50
CA ARG A 9 25.08 -12.46 -12.48
C ARG A 9 24.20 -13.05 -11.40
N THR A 10 24.38 -12.60 -10.16
CA THR A 10 23.32 -12.64 -9.16
C THR A 10 22.15 -11.89 -9.78
N GLU A 11 21.20 -12.63 -10.35
CA GLU A 11 19.86 -12.13 -10.60
C GLU A 11 19.32 -11.68 -9.25
N LYS A 12 19.54 -10.40 -8.93
CA LYS A 12 18.94 -9.73 -7.80
C LYS A 12 17.44 -9.83 -8.07
N LYS A 13 16.78 -10.82 -7.47
CA LYS A 13 15.37 -11.13 -7.63
C LYS A 13 14.60 -9.82 -7.47
N MET A 14 14.15 -9.23 -8.58
CA MET A 14 13.52 -7.92 -8.56
C MET A 14 12.15 -8.06 -7.92
N ASN A 15 12.07 -7.67 -6.67
CA ASN A 15 10.87 -7.81 -5.84
C ASN A 15 10.01 -6.56 -6.06
N TYR A 16 9.36 -6.48 -7.22
CA TYR A 16 8.45 -5.38 -7.53
C TYR A 16 7.23 -5.39 -6.60
N LEU A 17 6.70 -4.20 -6.33
CA LEU A 17 5.41 -4.02 -5.66
C LEU A 17 4.39 -3.47 -6.65
N PHE A 18 3.14 -3.85 -6.45
CA PHE A 18 2.04 -3.56 -7.35
C PHE A 18 0.92 -2.85 -6.61
N ARG A 19 0.36 -1.80 -7.21
CA ARG A 19 -0.87 -1.16 -6.73
C ARG A 19 -1.85 -1.03 -7.88
N GLY A 20 -3.06 -1.53 -7.66
CA GLY A 20 -4.18 -1.33 -8.56
C GLY A 20 -4.91 -0.05 -8.22
N VAL A 21 -5.28 0.71 -9.24
CA VAL A 21 -6.08 1.93 -9.13
C VAL A 21 -7.09 1.92 -10.28
N CYS A 22 -8.38 2.05 -9.99
CA CYS A 22 -9.39 2.20 -11.04
C CYS A 22 -9.25 3.56 -11.76
N ASP A 23 -9.74 3.66 -12.99
CA ASP A 23 -9.60 4.89 -13.79
C ASP A 23 -10.17 6.14 -13.10
N GLU A 24 -11.30 6.01 -12.41
CA GLU A 24 -11.91 7.11 -11.66
C GLU A 24 -10.97 7.65 -10.58
N THR A 25 -10.37 6.74 -9.80
CA THR A 25 -9.43 7.11 -8.73
C THR A 25 -8.12 7.66 -9.31
N ASP A 26 -7.68 7.13 -10.46
CA ASP A 26 -6.49 7.60 -11.16
C ASP A 26 -6.66 9.05 -11.66
N GLN A 27 -7.83 9.37 -12.20
CA GLN A 27 -8.18 10.72 -12.66
C GLN A 27 -8.26 11.71 -11.49
N ILE A 28 -8.91 11.32 -10.38
CA ILE A 28 -9.01 12.16 -9.17
C ILE A 28 -7.62 12.49 -8.63
N ASN A 29 -6.69 11.53 -8.70
CA ASN A 29 -5.34 11.68 -8.19
C ASN A 29 -4.35 12.28 -9.21
N ASP A 30 -4.82 12.64 -10.41
CA ASP A 30 -3.99 13.20 -11.50
C ASP A 30 -2.80 12.28 -11.83
N ALA A 31 -3.05 10.98 -11.96
CA ALA A 31 -2.05 9.94 -12.20
C ALA A 31 -0.91 9.84 -11.16
N MET A 32 -1.09 10.43 -9.97
CA MET A 32 -0.13 10.35 -8.87
C MET A 32 -0.55 9.34 -7.80
N LEU A 33 0.45 8.78 -7.11
CA LEU A 33 0.26 7.86 -6.00
C LEU A 33 0.09 8.65 -4.69
N ARG A 34 -1.13 9.16 -4.48
CA ARG A 34 -1.44 10.04 -3.35
C ARG A 34 -1.91 9.27 -2.11
N PRO A 35 -1.42 9.61 -0.91
CA PRO A 35 -2.01 9.13 0.33
C PRO A 35 -3.37 9.78 0.59
N ALA A 36 -4.21 9.12 1.39
CA ALA A 36 -5.50 9.67 1.81
C ALA A 36 -5.34 10.80 2.85
N GLY A 37 -4.21 10.84 3.56
CA GLY A 37 -3.95 11.81 4.61
C GLY A 37 -2.48 12.16 4.79
N ARG A 38 -2.14 12.83 5.90
CA ARG A 38 -0.80 13.43 6.12
C ARG A 38 -0.06 12.96 7.38
N LEU A 39 -0.66 12.11 8.19
CA LEU A 39 -0.07 11.68 9.47
C LEU A 39 0.74 10.39 9.31
N SER A 40 2.03 10.42 9.65
CA SER A 40 2.84 9.20 9.73
C SER A 40 2.55 8.40 11.01
N HIS A 41 2.26 9.08 12.12
CA HIS A 41 2.07 8.46 13.43
C HIS A 41 0.64 8.68 13.92
N VAL A 42 -0.06 7.59 14.19
CA VAL A 42 -1.45 7.62 14.63
C VAL A 42 -1.60 6.99 16.01
N LEU A 43 -2.43 7.62 16.84
CA LEU A 43 -2.89 7.05 18.10
C LEU A 43 -4.23 6.34 17.86
N LEU A 44 -4.27 5.02 18.05
CA LEU A 44 -5.52 4.26 18.04
C LEU A 44 -6.11 4.23 19.45
N THR A 45 -7.36 4.66 19.56
CA THR A 45 -8.08 4.81 20.82
C THR A 45 -9.30 3.89 20.89
N ARG A 46 -9.88 3.76 22.09
CA ARG A 46 -11.19 3.11 22.25
C ARG A 46 -12.33 3.85 21.55
N GLY A 47 -12.16 5.16 21.31
CA GLY A 47 -13.14 5.97 20.57
C GLY A 47 -13.27 5.48 19.14
N ASP A 48 -12.16 5.12 18.50
CA ASP A 48 -12.14 4.62 17.12
C ASP A 48 -12.90 3.30 17.00
N SER A 49 -12.72 2.39 17.97
CA SER A 49 -13.53 1.17 18.04
C SER A 49 -15.02 1.49 18.15
N ALA A 50 -15.40 2.49 18.95
CA ALA A 50 -16.81 2.85 19.13
C ALA A 50 -17.43 3.46 17.87
N LEU A 51 -16.66 4.23 17.09
CA LEU A 51 -17.08 4.76 15.78
C LEU A 51 -17.30 3.61 14.79
N LEU A 52 -16.34 2.69 14.67
CA LEU A 52 -16.45 1.53 13.80
C LEU A 52 -17.67 0.67 14.13
N PHE A 53 -17.93 0.42 15.43
CA PHE A 53 -19.12 -0.34 15.83
C PHE A 53 -20.43 0.38 15.51
N LYS A 54 -20.49 1.72 15.53
CA LYS A 54 -21.69 2.47 15.08
C LYS A 54 -21.95 2.28 13.60
N GLU A 55 -20.93 2.05 12.80
CA GLU A 55 -21.02 1.78 11.36
C GLU A 55 -21.16 0.28 11.02
N ASN A 56 -21.41 -0.59 12.01
CA ASN A 56 -21.42 -2.05 11.85
C ASN A 56 -20.11 -2.63 11.30
N LYS A 57 -18.98 -1.94 11.50
CA LYS A 57 -17.64 -2.40 11.11
C LYS A 57 -16.92 -3.10 12.27
N LYS A 58 -15.86 -3.84 11.96
CA LYS A 58 -15.01 -4.47 12.97
C LYS A 58 -14.22 -3.40 13.71
N GLY A 59 -14.30 -3.39 15.05
CA GLY A 59 -13.49 -2.50 15.87
C GLY A 59 -12.00 -2.89 15.90
N VAL A 60 -11.18 -2.01 16.47
CA VAL A 60 -9.74 -2.22 16.68
C VAL A 60 -9.47 -3.54 17.44
N PRO A 61 -8.58 -4.42 16.94
CA PRO A 61 -8.21 -5.68 17.59
C PRO A 61 -7.66 -5.49 19.01
N ARG A 62 -7.90 -6.48 19.89
CA ARG A 62 -7.40 -6.53 21.28
C ARG A 62 -6.29 -7.57 21.48
N ASP A 63 -5.44 -7.74 20.50
CA ASP A 63 -4.36 -8.72 20.39
C ASP A 63 -2.99 -8.16 20.84
N CYS A 64 -2.97 -7.07 21.63
CA CYS A 64 -1.76 -6.38 22.12
C CYS A 64 -0.84 -5.84 21.02
N SER A 65 -1.31 -5.85 19.78
CA SER A 65 -0.53 -5.55 18.59
C SER A 65 -0.53 -4.04 18.27
N ILE A 66 -1.47 -3.30 18.87
CA ILE A 66 -1.57 -1.84 18.86
C ILE A 66 -0.74 -1.26 20.00
N THR A 67 0.10 -0.28 19.68
CA THR A 67 0.88 0.45 20.68
C THR A 67 0.04 1.53 21.37
N ARG A 68 0.29 1.77 22.65
CA ARG A 68 -0.44 2.78 23.46
C ARG A 68 -0.08 4.23 23.14
N TYR A 69 0.92 4.45 22.28
CA TYR A 69 1.42 5.76 21.87
C TYR A 69 1.29 5.91 20.34
N PRO A 70 1.37 7.14 19.78
CA PRO A 70 1.41 7.32 18.34
C PRO A 70 2.58 6.54 17.72
N SER A 71 2.30 5.78 16.65
CA SER A 71 3.34 5.04 15.91
C SER A 71 2.95 4.83 14.45
N GLU A 72 3.94 4.61 13.59
CA GLU A 72 3.71 4.25 12.19
C GLU A 72 3.03 2.89 12.06
N THR A 73 3.41 1.95 12.92
CA THR A 73 2.78 0.63 13.03
C THR A 73 1.28 0.77 13.31
N ASN A 74 0.87 1.69 14.20
CA ASN A 74 -0.54 1.99 14.43
C ASN A 74 -1.22 2.58 13.19
N SER A 75 -0.53 3.44 12.44
CA SER A 75 -1.06 4.02 11.20
C SER A 75 -1.38 2.93 10.16
N VAL A 76 -0.42 2.04 9.89
CA VAL A 76 -0.62 0.91 8.96
C VAL A 76 -1.74 -0.02 9.45
N ARG A 77 -1.77 -0.31 10.75
CA ARG A 77 -2.84 -1.13 11.35
C ARG A 77 -4.21 -0.47 11.25
N SER A 78 -4.28 0.86 11.38
CA SER A 78 -5.54 1.58 11.19
C SER A 78 -6.06 1.42 9.77
N GLN A 79 -5.17 1.46 8.77
CA GLN A 79 -5.50 1.25 7.36
C GLN A 79 -5.98 -0.18 7.08
N HIS A 80 -5.41 -1.19 7.74
CA HIS A 80 -5.90 -2.57 7.64
C HIS A 80 -7.28 -2.80 8.28
N ILE A 81 -7.65 -2.00 9.28
CA ILE A 81 -8.96 -2.08 9.94
C ILE A 81 -10.02 -1.44 9.04
N GLU A 82 -9.77 -0.20 8.63
CA GLU A 82 -10.65 0.56 7.77
C GLU A 82 -9.81 1.63 7.05
N SER A 83 -9.82 1.59 5.72
CA SER A 83 -9.14 2.61 4.92
C SER A 83 -9.72 3.99 5.21
N GLY A 84 -8.86 4.97 5.51
CA GLY A 84 -9.31 6.33 5.84
C GLY A 84 -9.85 6.52 7.26
N LEU A 85 -9.80 5.50 8.14
CA LEU A 85 -10.18 5.65 9.56
C LEU A 85 -9.46 6.82 10.24
N ASN A 86 -8.18 6.96 9.90
CA ASN A 86 -7.32 8.04 10.37
C ASN A 86 -6.65 8.67 9.15
N ASP A 87 -6.32 9.96 9.27
CA ASP A 87 -5.69 10.80 8.24
C ASP A 87 -4.22 10.42 8.00
N ASN A 88 -3.94 9.14 7.74
CA ASN A 88 -2.59 8.61 7.65
C ASN A 88 -1.99 8.75 6.24
N CYS A 89 -0.66 8.86 6.17
CA CYS A 89 0.06 9.13 4.93
C CYS A 89 0.54 7.86 4.19
N PHE A 90 -0.05 6.70 4.48
CA PHE A 90 0.37 5.42 3.90
C PHE A 90 -0.48 5.03 2.69
N VAL A 91 0.21 4.46 1.70
CA VAL A 91 -0.37 3.94 0.46
C VAL A 91 -0.09 2.44 0.39
N SER A 92 -1.15 1.63 0.28
CA SER A 92 -1.08 0.17 0.21
C SER A 92 -0.58 -0.36 -1.13
N PHE A 93 0.35 -1.30 -1.09
CA PHE A 93 0.84 -2.08 -2.23
C PHE A 93 0.79 -3.57 -1.92
N SER A 94 0.69 -4.40 -2.96
CA SER A 94 0.75 -5.85 -2.86
C SER A 94 1.99 -6.39 -3.55
N LYS A 95 2.48 -7.55 -3.09
CA LYS A 95 3.47 -8.36 -3.83
C LYS A 95 2.83 -9.18 -4.96
N SER A 96 1.51 -9.30 -4.98
CA SER A 96 0.77 -10.04 -6.00
C SER A 96 0.19 -9.10 -7.06
N ARG A 97 0.57 -9.32 -8.31
CA ARG A 97 -0.02 -8.63 -9.45
C ARG A 97 -1.51 -8.92 -9.58
N ASP A 98 -1.96 -10.13 -9.25
CA ASP A 98 -3.37 -10.51 -9.37
C ASP A 98 -4.25 -9.77 -8.35
N VAL A 99 -3.72 -9.54 -7.15
CA VAL A 99 -4.37 -8.69 -6.14
C VAL A 99 -4.50 -7.26 -6.67
N ALA A 100 -3.40 -6.68 -7.19
CA ALA A 100 -3.43 -5.35 -7.78
C ALA A 100 -4.38 -5.27 -8.98
N TYR A 101 -4.47 -6.32 -9.81
CA TYR A 101 -5.43 -6.37 -10.91
C TYR A 101 -6.87 -6.26 -10.40
N ARG A 102 -7.25 -7.05 -9.37
CA ARG A 102 -8.61 -6.98 -8.79
C ARG A 102 -8.96 -5.56 -8.37
N TYR A 103 -8.07 -4.88 -7.64
CA TYR A 103 -8.27 -3.49 -7.23
C TYR A 103 -8.32 -2.50 -8.40
N ALA A 104 -7.54 -2.72 -9.46
CA ALA A 104 -7.59 -1.89 -10.65
C ALA A 104 -8.89 -2.07 -11.44
N THR A 105 -9.53 -3.24 -11.34
CA THR A 105 -10.71 -3.60 -12.14
C THR A 105 -12.04 -3.52 -11.40
N THR A 106 -12.07 -2.90 -10.23
CA THR A 106 -13.27 -2.74 -9.40
C THR A 106 -13.34 -1.32 -8.87
N ASN A 107 -14.43 -0.60 -9.16
CA ASN A 107 -14.63 0.77 -8.67
C ASN A 107 -15.13 0.79 -7.21
N SER A 108 -15.37 1.99 -6.67
CA SER A 108 -15.84 2.17 -5.29
C SER A 108 -17.22 1.55 -5.01
N ASP A 109 -18.05 1.40 -6.06
CA ASP A 109 -19.37 0.79 -5.97
C ASP A 109 -19.34 -0.73 -6.13
N GLY A 110 -18.16 -1.32 -6.34
CA GLY A 110 -17.98 -2.76 -6.54
C GLY A 110 -18.26 -3.23 -7.97
N GLU A 111 -18.42 -2.31 -8.92
CA GLU A 111 -18.66 -2.60 -10.33
C GLU A 111 -17.34 -2.79 -11.09
N ARG A 112 -17.42 -3.54 -12.19
CA ARG A 112 -16.27 -3.76 -13.08
C ARG A 112 -15.91 -2.45 -13.77
N ALA A 113 -14.64 -2.04 -13.66
CA ALA A 113 -14.13 -0.83 -14.27
C ALA A 113 -12.75 -1.06 -14.89
N SER A 114 -12.35 -0.22 -15.84
CA SER A 114 -10.95 -0.17 -16.30
C SER A 114 -10.08 0.57 -15.29
N GLY A 115 -8.77 0.35 -15.38
CA GLY A 115 -7.82 0.95 -14.44
C GLY A 115 -6.37 0.78 -14.83
N PHE A 116 -5.50 1.02 -13.86
CA PHE A 116 -4.06 0.91 -13.99
C PHE A 116 -3.44 0.09 -12.86
N ILE A 117 -2.37 -0.63 -13.21
CA ILE A 117 -1.46 -1.22 -12.24
C ILE A 117 -0.16 -0.41 -12.25
N TYR A 118 0.13 0.24 -11.13
CA TYR A 118 1.41 0.85 -10.85
C TYR A 118 2.39 -0.22 -10.37
N VAL A 119 3.55 -0.27 -11.01
CA VAL A 119 4.66 -1.14 -10.63
C VAL A 119 5.78 -0.26 -10.09
N VAL A 120 6.20 -0.53 -8.85
CA VAL A 120 7.27 0.23 -8.19
C VAL A 120 8.44 -0.68 -7.81
N ASP A 121 9.65 -0.12 -7.80
CA ASP A 121 10.88 -0.83 -7.47
C ASP A 121 11.41 -0.41 -6.08
N PRO A 122 11.36 -1.31 -5.08
CA PRO A 122 11.89 -1.04 -3.75
C PRO A 122 13.36 -0.66 -3.72
N ALA A 123 14.16 -1.04 -4.72
CA ALA A 123 15.57 -0.64 -4.80
C ALA A 123 15.75 0.88 -4.98
N ARG A 124 14.69 1.61 -5.35
CA ARG A 124 14.68 3.07 -5.50
C ARG A 124 14.22 3.80 -4.24
N PHE A 125 13.63 3.12 -3.26
CA PHE A 125 12.94 3.79 -2.15
C PHE A 125 13.85 4.70 -1.32
N GLU A 126 15.05 4.22 -0.97
CA GLU A 126 16.01 5.00 -0.19
C GLU A 126 16.42 6.28 -0.93
N GLN A 127 16.70 6.19 -2.24
CA GLN A 127 17.07 7.34 -3.07
C GLN A 127 15.98 8.41 -3.10
N TYR A 128 14.70 8.01 -3.07
CA TYR A 128 13.56 8.92 -3.14
C TYR A 128 12.92 9.20 -1.77
N GLY A 129 13.56 8.79 -0.67
CA GLY A 129 13.04 9.05 0.69
C GLY A 129 11.71 8.36 0.97
N VAL A 130 11.47 7.16 0.42
CA VAL A 130 10.27 6.37 0.66
C VAL A 130 10.52 5.33 1.75
N THR A 131 9.60 5.26 2.71
CA THR A 131 9.61 4.25 3.78
C THR A 131 8.60 3.17 3.46
N ALA A 132 9.00 1.90 3.61
CA ALA A 132 8.15 0.74 3.42
C ALA A 132 7.96 0.00 4.76
N ILE A 133 6.71 -0.28 5.12
CA ILE A 133 6.36 -1.02 6.32
C ILE A 133 5.51 -2.22 5.93
N THR A 134 5.83 -3.38 6.50
CA THR A 134 5.01 -4.59 6.40
C THR A 134 4.63 -5.01 7.80
N VAL A 135 3.34 -5.08 8.06
CA VAL A 135 2.78 -5.69 9.27
C VAL A 135 1.80 -6.76 8.85
N GLU A 136 1.70 -7.82 9.63
CA GLU A 136 0.72 -8.87 9.36
C GLU A 136 -0.70 -8.30 9.46
N ASN A 137 -1.53 -8.56 8.46
CA ASN A 137 -2.92 -8.16 8.48
C ASN A 137 -3.73 -9.17 9.32
N PRO A 138 -4.29 -8.78 10.48
CA PRO A 138 -5.02 -9.71 11.35
C PRO A 138 -6.34 -10.20 10.73
N TYR A 139 -6.86 -9.52 9.71
CA TYR A 139 -8.11 -9.90 9.03
C TYR A 139 -7.88 -10.77 7.80
N PHE A 140 -6.70 -10.67 7.18
CA PHE A 140 -6.30 -11.42 5.99
C PHE A 140 -4.92 -12.06 6.18
N PRO A 141 -4.81 -13.04 7.10
CA PRO A 141 -3.55 -13.70 7.39
C PRO A 141 -3.03 -14.41 6.13
N GLY A 142 -1.81 -14.06 5.70
CA GLY A 142 -1.17 -14.57 4.49
C GLY A 142 -1.11 -13.58 3.32
N GLU A 143 -1.90 -12.50 3.35
CA GLU A 143 -1.69 -11.37 2.46
C GLU A 143 -0.56 -10.49 3.00
N MET A 144 0.55 -10.39 2.25
CA MET A 144 1.65 -9.48 2.57
C MET A 144 1.45 -8.15 1.86
N GLU A 145 0.61 -7.31 2.44
CA GLU A 145 0.51 -5.89 2.10
C GLU A 145 1.81 -5.16 2.52
N VAL A 146 2.25 -4.24 1.68
CA VAL A 146 3.38 -3.35 1.94
C VAL A 146 2.87 -1.92 1.88
N SER A 147 2.91 -1.21 3.00
CA SER A 147 2.45 0.17 3.10
C SER A 147 3.64 1.10 2.89
N LEU A 148 3.52 1.99 1.91
CA LEU A 148 4.56 2.95 1.54
C LEU A 148 4.16 4.36 1.97
N ARG A 149 5.12 5.17 2.41
CA ARG A 149 4.93 6.62 2.56
C ARG A 149 6.15 7.38 2.07
N ALA A 150 5.94 8.60 1.58
CA ALA A 150 7.03 9.54 1.37
C ALA A 150 7.56 10.08 2.72
N SER A 151 8.79 10.57 2.73
CA SER A 151 9.44 11.12 3.94
C SER A 151 8.72 12.36 4.49
N ASP A 152 8.06 13.12 3.61
CA ASP A 152 7.27 14.32 3.90
C ASP A 152 5.78 14.03 4.11
N CYS A 153 5.36 12.75 4.07
CA CYS A 153 3.94 12.34 4.06
C CYS A 153 3.11 12.95 2.91
N GLY A 154 3.76 13.41 1.84
CA GLY A 154 3.13 13.83 0.60
C GLY A 154 2.92 12.67 -0.37
N ASP A 155 2.76 13.03 -1.64
CA ASP A 155 2.60 12.06 -2.73
C ASP A 155 3.86 11.21 -2.88
N LEU A 156 3.68 9.93 -3.25
CA LEU A 156 4.83 9.08 -3.53
C LEU A 156 5.56 9.55 -4.79
N PRO A 157 6.89 9.72 -4.75
CA PRO A 157 7.65 10.27 -5.87
C PRO A 157 7.55 9.41 -7.14
N GLU A 158 7.30 10.02 -8.29
CA GLU A 158 7.19 9.30 -9.57
C GLU A 158 8.41 8.44 -9.90
N GLY A 159 9.60 8.84 -9.43
CA GLY A 159 10.85 8.12 -9.69
C GLY A 159 10.91 6.69 -9.17
N ILE A 160 10.03 6.30 -8.23
CA ILE A 160 9.90 4.92 -7.77
C ILE A 160 9.05 4.05 -8.70
N ILE A 161 8.23 4.67 -9.55
CA ILE A 161 7.36 3.99 -10.52
C ILE A 161 8.22 3.55 -11.70
N VAL A 162 8.29 2.24 -11.92
CA VAL A 162 8.98 1.67 -13.08
C VAL A 162 8.05 1.51 -14.27
N ARG A 163 6.76 1.25 -14.02
CA ARG A 163 5.74 1.05 -15.06
C ARG A 163 4.37 1.44 -14.54
N LYS A 164 3.53 1.98 -15.44
CA LYS A 164 2.07 2.09 -15.29
C LYS A 164 1.44 1.25 -16.41
N ILE A 165 0.62 0.27 -16.05
CA ILE A 165 0.07 -0.71 -16.99
C ILE A 165 -1.45 -0.55 -17.04
N PRO A 166 -2.05 -0.14 -18.18
CA PRO A 166 -3.51 -0.13 -18.30
C PRO A 166 -4.06 -1.56 -18.26
N VAL A 167 -5.19 -1.75 -17.61
CA VAL A 167 -5.89 -3.02 -17.48
C VAL A 167 -7.40 -2.82 -17.62
N THR A 168 -8.06 -3.80 -18.20
CA THR A 168 -9.52 -3.86 -18.31
C THR A 168 -10.01 -5.14 -17.62
N PRO A 169 -11.25 -5.16 -17.09
CA PRO A 169 -11.87 -6.38 -16.61
C PRO A 169 -11.92 -7.42 -17.73
N TYR A 170 -11.63 -8.68 -17.44
CA TYR A 170 -11.96 -9.77 -18.35
C TYR A 170 -13.50 -9.85 -18.50
N GLU A 171 -13.97 -10.18 -19.70
CA GLU A 171 -15.39 -10.47 -19.98
C GLU A 171 -15.91 -11.63 -19.10
#